data_AF-A0A971N4V9-F1
#
_entry.id   AF-A0A971N4V9-F1
#
_cell.length_a   1.000
_cell.length_b   1.000
_cell.length_c   1.000
_cell.angle_alpha   90.00
_cell.angle_beta   90.00
_cell.angle_gamma   90.00
#
_symmetry.space_group_name_H-M   'P 1'
#
loop_
_entity.id
_entity.type
_entity.pdbx_description
1 polymer ?
#
loop_
_entity_poly.entity_id
_entity_poly.type
_entity_poly.pdbx_seq_one_letter_code
_entity_poly.pdbx_strand_id
1 'polypeptide(L)' 'VVKVTDFQDIMAYGVMSTPALVINKKVVSYGKVLKPKEIKVLLEKQYRGEGHE' A
#
# COMPACT_ATOMS: atom_id res chain seq x y z
N VAL A 1 1.41 8.68 8.36
CA VAL A 1 1.18 8.52 6.89
C VAL A 1 2.15 9.44 6.18
N VAL A 2 2.94 8.91 5.24
CA VAL A 2 3.88 9.72 4.44
C VAL A 2 3.28 9.91 3.05
N LYS A 3 3.28 11.14 2.55
CA LYS A 3 2.83 11.46 1.18
C LYS A 3 4.07 11.56 0.29
N VAL A 4 4.19 10.65 -0.67
CA VAL A 4 5.25 10.64 -1.68
C VAL A 4 4.67 11.18 -2.98
N THR A 5 5.35 12.16 -3.59
CA THR A 5 4.96 12.75 -4.88
C THR A 5 6.08 12.70 -5.92
N ASP A 6 7.29 12.33 -5.52
CA ASP A 6 8.40 12.16 -6.44
C ASP A 6 8.23 10.87 -7.24
N PHE A 7 8.33 10.97 -8.57
CA PHE A 7 8.13 9.83 -9.46
C PHE A 7 9.25 8.78 -9.33
N GLN A 8 10.48 9.20 -9.05
CA GLN A 8 11.61 8.28 -8.85
C GLN A 8 11.39 7.41 -7.61
N ASP A 9 10.96 8.02 -6.50
CA ASP A 9 10.62 7.30 -5.27
C ASP A 9 9.49 6.31 -5.50
N ILE A 10 8.44 6.73 -6.22
CA ILE A 10 7.28 5.87 -6.54
C ILE A 10 7.72 4.65 -7.37
N MET A 11 8.56 4.85 -8.39
CA MET A 11 9.11 3.76 -9.20
C MET A 11 10.03 2.85 -8.39
N ALA A 12 10.79 3.38 -7.42
CA ALA A 12 11.64 2.58 -6.53
C ALA A 12 10.82 1.60 -5.67
N TYR A 13 9.57 1.91 -5.38
CA TYR A 13 8.60 0.99 -4.75
C TYR A 13 7.97 -0.02 -5.74
N GLY A 14 8.35 0.00 -7.02
CA GLY A 14 7.76 -0.86 -8.06
C GLY A 14 6.36 -0.43 -8.50
N VAL A 15 5.95 0.80 -8.20
CA VAL A 15 4.63 1.34 -8.58
C VAL A 15 4.73 2.04 -9.93
N MET A 16 4.12 1.46 -10.96
CA MET A 16 4.08 2.05 -12.31
C MET A 16 2.89 3.02 -12.51
N SER A 17 1.83 2.86 -11.71
CA SER A 17 0.61 3.67 -11.82
C SER A 17 0.11 4.10 -10.44
N THR A 18 -0.02 5.41 -10.24
CA THR A 18 -0.60 6.01 -9.04
C THR A 18 -2.11 6.23 -9.21
N PRO A 19 -2.92 6.22 -8.13
CA PRO A 19 -2.54 6.08 -6.72
C PRO A 19 -2.20 4.63 -6.32
N ALA A 20 -1.35 4.49 -5.30
CA ALA A 20 -0.94 3.21 -4.75
C ALA A 20 -0.89 3.23 -3.21
N LEU A 21 -1.03 2.06 -2.59
CA LEU A 21 -0.96 1.86 -1.15
C LEU A 21 0.13 0.84 -0.84
N VAL A 22 1.06 1.22 0.03
CA VAL A 22 2.17 0.40 0.52
C VAL A 22 2.03 0.25 2.04
N ILE A 23 2.12 -0.98 2.54
CA ILE A 23 2.07 -1.31 3.98
C ILE A 23 3.29 -2.18 4.26
N ASN A 24 4.06 -1.88 5.31
CA ASN A 24 5.26 -2.64 5.68
C ASN A 24 6.22 -2.92 4.51
N LYS A 25 6.50 -1.88 3.70
CA LYS A 25 7.32 -1.94 2.47
C LYS A 25 6.78 -2.87 1.37
N LYS A 26 5.56 -3.39 1.52
CA LYS A 26 4.88 -4.22 0.52
C LYS A 26 3.78 -3.43 -0.18
N VAL A 27 3.80 -3.43 -1.52
CA VAL A 27 2.73 -2.86 -2.33
C VAL A 27 1.49 -3.75 -2.21
N VAL A 28 0.38 -3.18 -1.75
CA VAL A 28 -0.90 -3.90 -1.57
C VAL A 28 -1.96 -3.48 -2.58
N SER A 29 -1.79 -2.32 -3.23
CA SER A 29 -2.68 -1.82 -4.29
C SER A 29 -1.99 -0.76 -5.12
N TYR A 30 -2.28 -0.72 -6.43
CA TYR A 30 -1.83 0.31 -7.37
C TYR A 30 -2.88 0.50 -8.47
N GLY A 31 -2.91 1.68 -9.08
CA GLY A 31 -3.80 2.01 -10.20
C GLY A 31 -5.30 2.11 -9.87
N LYS A 32 -5.70 2.04 -8.60
CA LYS A 32 -7.10 2.14 -8.18
C LYS A 32 -7.23 2.92 -6.87
N VAL A 33 -8.23 3.79 -6.79
CA VAL A 33 -8.67 4.42 -5.54
C VAL A 33 -9.45 3.39 -4.71
N LEU A 34 -8.90 3.01 -3.56
CA LEU A 34 -9.55 2.08 -2.63
C LEU A 34 -10.62 2.80 -1.81
N LYS A 35 -11.75 2.11 -1.56
CA LYS A 35 -12.75 2.56 -0.60
C LYS A 35 -12.25 2.30 0.83
N PRO A 36 -12.73 3.06 1.84
CA PRO A 36 -12.33 2.86 3.24
C PRO A 36 -12.50 1.42 3.73
N LYS A 37 -13.56 0.72 3.28
CA LYS A 37 -13.80 -0.69 3.62
C LYS A 37 -12.72 -1.62 3.07
N GLU A 38 -12.24 -1.39 1.84
CA GLU A 38 -11.18 -2.19 1.22
C GLU A 38 -9.84 -1.97 1.94
N ILE A 39 -9.55 -0.72 2.32
CA ILE A 39 -8.33 -0.36 3.08
C ILE A 39 -8.32 -1.09 4.43
N LYS A 40 -9.46 -1.12 5.15
CA LYS A 40 -9.57 -1.81 6.43
C LYS A 40 -9.23 -3.30 6.31
N VAL A 41 -9.77 -3.98 5.30
CA VAL A 41 -9.49 -5.40 5.04
C VAL A 41 -8.01 -5.63 4.72
N LEU A 42 -7.39 -4.76 3.93
CA LEU A 42 -5.95 -4.86 3.62
C LEU A 42 -5.08 -4.67 4.85
N LEU A 43 -5.41 -3.69 5.71
CA LEU A 43 -4.71 -3.47 6.97
C LEU A 43 -4.86 -4.68 7.91
N GLU A 44 -6.09 -5.15 8.15
CA GLU A 44 -6.35 -6.33 8.98
C GLU A 44 -5.61 -7.58 8.46
N LYS A 45 -5.56 -7.76 7.13
CA LYS A 45 -4.82 -8.86 6.50
C LYS A 45 -3.32 -8.74 6.72
N GLN A 46 -2.74 -7.54 6.68
CA GLN A 46 -1.31 -7.36 6.97
C GLN A 46 -1.00 -7.59 8.45
N TYR A 47 -1.79 -7.01 9.37
CA TYR A 47 -1.61 -7.21 10.82
C TYR A 47 -1.83 -8.65 11.29
N ARG A 48 -2.69 -9.42 10.64
CA ARG A 48 -2.91 -10.85 10.97
C ARG A 48 -1.91 -11.77 10.29
N GLY A 49 -1.35 -11.37 9.15
CA GLY A 49 -0.43 -12.17 8.35
C GLY A 49 1.03 -12.10 8.81
N GLU A 50 1.41 -11.06 9.55
CA GLU A 50 2.65 -10.99 10.30
C GLU A 50 2.37 -11.56 11.70
N GLY A 51 2.89 -12.74 12.00
CA GLY A 51 2.53 -13.54 13.16
C GLY A 51 2.52 -12.74 14.47
N HIS A 52 1.37 -12.75 15.14
CA HIS A 52 1.38 -13.10 16.55
C HIS A 52 1.71 -14.61 16.61
N GLU A 53 3.00 -14.94 16.56
CA GLU A 53 3.55 -16.12 17.23
C GLU A 53 4.22 -15.64 18.53
#